data_AF-A0A9P7RQ11-F1
#
_entry.id   AF-A0A9P7RQ11-F1
#
_cell.length_a   1.000
_cell.length_b   1.000
_cell.length_c   1.000
_cell.angle_alpha   90.00
_cell.angle_beta   90.00
_cell.angle_gamma   90.00
#
_symmetry.space_group_name_H-M   'P 1'
#
loop_
_entity.id
_entity.type
_entity.pdbx_description
1 polymer ?
#
loop_
_entity_poly.entity_id
_entity_poly.type
_entity_poly.pdbx_seq_one_letter_code
_entity_poly.pdbx_strand_id
1 'polypeptide(L)'
;MYSCPHIAGYLLGTCFMASTSPRSTTITEQIFGYTMPDRVARVQAQGPVHSSEVWTFNALQILAFVLNILVFSTAIVSSRVTRAPIWFIFMGSWILWPIAHGLLFLTGHQFDHKPPPQILCLIQAGLVYAFPPYMGVLNLGLLAHVYIVVRASINRCRPPIQLPWTFVFLPTGIFLAMFFVVVLIGLKNPEMVVRTRPPMYCHMVDHTSFTVSAALSTLAIFSFIGIEVVLGIMLYRNWETYQYTCPVWGTSVLKMFAFSVVPVLVLVLSIVSAMNLDGYDFLALVAVHSMPLIAAIVFGVNKDIMRAWFCFVGRRIEPKNQDTSYMLAPMENPSPYVAGSNGQTEALLERDLHHDRA
;
A
#
# COMPACT_ATOMS: atom_id res chain seq x y z
N MET A 1 14.79 34.14 6.09
CA MET A 1 14.79 32.94 5.21
C MET A 1 15.72 31.90 5.81
N TYR A 2 15.18 30.94 6.57
CA TYR A 2 15.97 29.78 6.99
C TYR A 2 16.11 28.85 5.79
N SER A 3 17.31 28.79 5.22
CA SER A 3 17.69 27.79 4.24
C SER A 3 17.51 26.41 4.88
N CYS A 4 16.36 25.78 4.61
CA CYS A 4 16.11 24.38 4.95
C CYS A 4 17.22 23.60 4.20
N PRO A 5 18.12 22.87 4.88
CA PRO A 5 19.28 22.26 4.23
C PRO A 5 18.80 21.39 3.08
N HIS A 6 19.39 21.59 1.90
CA HIS A 6 19.13 20.78 0.72
C HIS A 6 19.41 19.32 1.04
N ILE A 7 18.36 18.55 1.36
CA ILE A 7 18.41 17.09 1.38
C ILE A 7 18.26 16.64 -0.07
N ALA A 8 19.34 16.82 -0.82
CA ALA A 8 19.54 16.19 -2.11
C ALA A 8 20.45 14.98 -1.89
N GLY A 9 19.94 13.80 -2.25
CA GLY A 9 20.77 12.64 -2.57
C GLY A 9 21.13 11.71 -1.42
N TYR A 10 20.18 10.92 -0.93
CA TYR A 10 20.45 9.57 -0.41
C TYR A 10 19.20 8.72 -0.58
N LEU A 11 18.97 8.21 -1.79
CA LEU A 11 18.05 7.11 -2.08
C LEU A 11 18.26 6.75 -3.56
N LEU A 12 19.30 5.97 -3.85
CA LEU A 12 19.48 5.14 -5.06
C LEU A 12 20.87 4.52 -5.00
N GLY A 13 20.96 3.18 -5.01
CA GLY A 13 22.25 2.52 -5.25
C GLY A 13 22.49 1.20 -4.54
N THR A 14 21.56 0.24 -4.58
CA THR A 14 21.94 -1.17 -4.52
C THR A 14 21.49 -1.86 -5.80
N CYS A 15 22.36 -1.83 -6.81
CA CYS A 15 22.27 -2.75 -7.94
C CYS A 15 22.49 -4.16 -7.40
N PHE A 16 21.42 -4.94 -7.30
CA PHE A 16 21.51 -6.38 -7.11
C PHE A 16 21.82 -7.00 -8.47
N MET A 17 23.11 -7.08 -8.84
CA MET A 17 23.53 -7.95 -9.93
C MET A 17 23.45 -9.39 -9.43
N ALA A 18 22.33 -10.06 -9.73
CA ALA A 18 22.24 -11.50 -9.64
C ALA A 18 23.12 -12.12 -10.73
N SER A 19 24.36 -12.46 -10.36
CA SER A 19 25.24 -13.31 -11.17
C SER A 19 24.66 -14.73 -11.16
N THR A 20 24.00 -15.11 -12.25
CA THR A 20 23.52 -16.47 -12.47
C THR A 20 24.70 -17.37 -12.85
N SER A 21 25.30 -18.02 -11.85
CA SER A 21 26.18 -19.16 -12.06
C SER A 21 25.34 -20.40 -12.42
N PRO A 22 25.54 -21.04 -13.58
CA PRO A 22 24.78 -22.22 -13.97
C PRO A 22 25.48 -23.47 -13.44
N ARG A 23 25.42 -23.72 -12.13
CA ARG A 23 25.92 -24.99 -11.53
C ARG A 23 25.44 -25.18 -10.09
N SER A 24 24.15 -25.46 -9.90
CA SER A 24 23.62 -26.11 -8.69
C SER A 24 22.15 -26.46 -8.88
N THR A 25 21.87 -27.51 -9.65
CA THR A 25 20.53 -28.12 -9.73
C THR A 25 20.39 -29.35 -8.83
N THR A 26 21.39 -29.70 -8.03
CA THR A 26 21.45 -31.02 -7.38
C THR A 26 21.18 -31.06 -5.87
N ILE A 27 21.01 -29.92 -5.18
CA ILE A 27 20.80 -29.93 -3.70
C ILE A 27 19.32 -29.80 -3.30
N THR A 28 18.47 -29.19 -4.13
CA THR A 28 17.05 -29.04 -3.81
C THR A 28 16.24 -30.32 -4.01
N GLU A 29 16.66 -31.22 -4.91
CA GLU A 29 15.96 -32.50 -5.14
C GLU A 29 16.19 -33.51 -4.00
N GLN A 30 17.33 -33.48 -3.31
CA GLN A 30 17.64 -34.46 -2.26
C GLN A 30 16.99 -34.16 -0.89
N ILE A 31 16.66 -32.91 -0.59
CA ILE A 31 16.02 -32.56 0.69
C ILE A 31 14.50 -32.78 0.65
N PHE A 32 13.89 -32.69 -0.54
CA PHE A 32 12.43 -32.81 -0.66
C PHE A 32 11.92 -34.12 -1.26
N GLY A 33 12.73 -34.99 -1.86
CA GLY A 33 12.40 -36.42 -2.09
C GLY A 33 11.03 -36.77 -2.71
N TYR A 34 10.29 -35.79 -3.23
CA TYR A 34 8.94 -35.92 -3.76
C TYR A 34 9.01 -35.56 -5.23
N THR A 35 8.86 -36.57 -6.07
CA THR A 35 8.73 -36.40 -7.50
C THR A 35 7.49 -35.53 -7.79
N MET A 36 7.64 -34.50 -8.63
CA MET A 36 6.57 -33.59 -9.09
C MET A 36 5.23 -34.28 -9.49
N PRO A 37 5.20 -35.48 -10.11
CA PRO A 37 3.97 -36.14 -10.53
C PRO A 37 2.98 -36.41 -9.38
N ASP A 38 3.47 -36.72 -8.18
CA ASP A 38 2.64 -37.11 -7.04
C ASP A 38 1.85 -35.94 -6.43
N ARG A 39 2.29 -34.69 -6.64
CA ARG A 39 1.55 -33.51 -6.19
C ARG A 39 0.35 -33.21 -7.07
N VAL A 40 0.51 -33.32 -8.40
CA VAL A 40 -0.58 -33.07 -9.35
C VAL A 40 -1.72 -34.07 -9.12
N ALA A 41 -1.38 -35.35 -8.89
CA ALA A 41 -2.36 -36.39 -8.57
C ALA A 41 -3.10 -36.14 -7.25
N ARG A 42 -2.39 -35.71 -6.19
CA ARG A 42 -3.02 -35.40 -4.89
C ARG A 42 -3.93 -34.18 -4.92
N VAL A 43 -3.56 -33.12 -5.65
CA VAL A 43 -4.45 -31.96 -5.85
C VAL A 43 -5.72 -32.39 -6.60
N GLN A 44 -5.62 -33.36 -7.51
CA GLN A 44 -6.78 -33.88 -8.22
C GLN A 44 -7.70 -34.80 -7.38
N ALA A 45 -7.25 -35.31 -6.24
CA ALA A 45 -8.00 -36.24 -5.39
C ALA A 45 -8.81 -35.57 -4.26
N GLN A 46 -8.70 -34.24 -4.08
CA GLN A 46 -9.49 -33.52 -3.08
C GLN A 46 -10.99 -33.57 -3.45
N GLY A 47 -11.81 -33.89 -2.44
CA GLY A 47 -13.24 -34.22 -2.55
C GLY A 47 -14.15 -33.12 -3.12
N PRO A 48 -15.47 -33.30 -3.07
CA PRO A 48 -16.42 -32.36 -3.67
C PRO A 48 -16.23 -30.96 -3.09
N VAL A 49 -15.85 -30.03 -3.96
CA VAL A 49 -15.67 -28.62 -3.58
C VAL A 49 -17.00 -28.07 -3.06
N HIS A 50 -16.99 -27.50 -1.85
CA HIS A 50 -18.15 -26.83 -1.30
C HIS A 50 -18.45 -25.57 -2.10
N SER A 51 -19.60 -25.55 -2.78
CA SER A 51 -20.03 -24.43 -3.63
C SER A 51 -20.05 -23.09 -2.90
N SER A 52 -20.25 -23.09 -1.57
CA SER A 52 -20.29 -21.90 -0.72
C SER A 52 -18.98 -21.10 -0.69
N GLU A 53 -17.82 -21.76 -0.80
CA GLU A 53 -16.52 -21.07 -0.79
C GLU A 53 -16.36 -20.19 -2.03
N VAL A 54 -16.68 -20.75 -3.19
CA VAL A 54 -16.59 -20.07 -4.49
C VAL A 54 -17.54 -18.87 -4.55
N TRP A 55 -18.76 -19.02 -4.04
CA TRP A 55 -19.72 -17.91 -3.95
C TRP A 55 -19.24 -16.81 -3.00
N THR A 56 -18.67 -17.17 -1.85
CA THR A 56 -18.11 -16.21 -0.89
C THR A 56 -16.97 -15.40 -1.52
N PHE A 57 -16.07 -16.09 -2.22
CA PHE A 57 -14.99 -15.44 -2.97
C PHE A 57 -15.53 -14.46 -4.02
N ASN A 58 -16.48 -14.88 -4.85
CA ASN A 58 -17.06 -14.02 -5.89
C ASN A 58 -17.77 -12.80 -5.28
N ALA A 59 -18.56 -13.00 -4.22
CA ALA A 59 -19.25 -11.92 -3.54
C ALA A 59 -18.25 -10.89 -2.98
N LEU A 60 -17.15 -11.34 -2.38
CA LEU A 60 -16.08 -10.47 -1.89
C LEU A 60 -15.43 -9.68 -3.03
N GLN A 61 -15.09 -10.32 -4.15
CA GLN A 61 -14.47 -9.63 -5.30
C GLN A 61 -15.40 -8.59 -5.92
N ILE A 62 -16.68 -8.92 -6.12
CA ILE A 62 -17.68 -8.00 -6.69
C ILE A 62 -17.90 -6.81 -5.76
N LEU A 63 -18.10 -7.06 -4.47
CA LEU A 63 -18.32 -6.00 -3.48
C LEU A 63 -17.11 -5.08 -3.41
N ALA A 64 -15.91 -5.65 -3.36
CA ALA A 64 -14.68 -4.87 -3.34
C ALA A 64 -14.50 -4.03 -4.61
N PHE A 65 -14.78 -4.60 -5.78
CA PHE A 65 -14.71 -3.88 -7.06
C PHE A 65 -15.65 -2.66 -7.08
N VAL A 66 -16.93 -2.87 -6.74
CA VAL A 66 -17.95 -1.81 -6.72
C VAL A 66 -17.57 -0.70 -5.74
N LEU A 67 -17.19 -1.05 -4.50
CA LEU A 67 -16.84 -0.06 -3.49
C LEU A 67 -15.57 0.72 -3.86
N ASN A 68 -14.53 0.06 -4.40
CA ASN A 68 -13.33 0.77 -4.84
C ASN A 68 -13.62 1.71 -6.02
N ILE A 69 -14.46 1.31 -6.98
CA ILE A 69 -14.89 2.21 -8.07
C ILE A 69 -15.65 3.41 -7.52
N LEU A 70 -16.57 3.23 -6.56
CA LEU A 70 -17.30 4.32 -5.94
C LEU A 70 -16.35 5.31 -5.24
N VAL A 71 -15.41 4.79 -4.45
CA VAL A 71 -14.40 5.63 -3.77
C VAL A 71 -13.51 6.37 -4.78
N PHE A 72 -13.01 5.67 -5.78
CA PHE A 72 -12.11 6.23 -6.80
C PHE A 72 -12.81 7.29 -7.67
N SER A 73 -14.00 6.99 -8.19
CA SER A 73 -14.80 7.92 -9.00
C SER A 73 -15.20 9.16 -8.19
N THR A 74 -15.55 9.00 -6.91
CA THR A 74 -15.85 10.14 -6.02
C THR A 74 -14.65 11.07 -5.88
N ALA A 75 -13.44 10.51 -5.73
CA ALA A 75 -12.22 11.31 -5.61
C ALA A 75 -11.88 12.06 -6.92
N ILE A 76 -12.19 11.49 -8.08
CA ILE A 76 -11.98 12.15 -9.39
C ILE A 76 -13.01 13.26 -9.62
N VAL A 77 -14.29 12.98 -9.34
CA VAL A 77 -15.40 13.90 -9.66
C VAL A 77 -15.50 15.04 -8.65
N SER A 78 -15.11 14.81 -7.39
CA SER A 78 -15.20 15.80 -6.32
C SER A 78 -13.98 16.72 -6.31
N SER A 79 -14.16 17.98 -6.69
CA SER A 79 -13.14 19.04 -6.55
C SER A 79 -12.70 19.29 -5.11
N ARG A 80 -13.46 18.79 -4.12
CA ARG A 80 -13.14 18.91 -2.69
C ARG A 80 -12.13 17.86 -2.22
N VAL A 81 -11.89 16.81 -3.00
CA VAL A 81 -11.02 15.69 -2.63
C VAL A 81 -9.69 15.87 -3.35
N THR A 82 -8.75 16.57 -2.71
CA THR A 82 -7.38 16.72 -3.23
C THR A 82 -6.49 15.60 -2.70
N ARG A 83 -6.02 14.71 -3.58
CA ARG A 83 -5.14 13.59 -3.22
C ARG A 83 -3.87 13.61 -4.06
N ALA A 84 -2.79 13.07 -3.50
CA ALA A 84 -1.54 12.92 -4.23
C ALA A 84 -1.68 11.89 -5.37
N PRO A 85 -0.95 12.02 -6.50
CA PRO A 85 -1.03 11.10 -7.62
C PRO A 85 -0.84 9.62 -7.25
N ILE A 86 0.08 9.32 -6.31
CA ILE A 86 0.31 7.95 -5.84
C ILE A 86 -0.93 7.32 -5.20
N TRP A 87 -1.79 8.11 -4.55
CA TRP A 87 -3.02 7.61 -3.97
C TRP A 87 -4.00 7.11 -5.05
N PHE A 88 -4.06 7.79 -6.20
CA PHE A 88 -4.88 7.34 -7.32
C PHE A 88 -4.36 6.04 -7.94
N ILE A 89 -3.05 5.90 -8.12
CA ILE A 89 -2.45 4.66 -8.61
C ILE A 89 -2.74 3.51 -7.64
N PHE A 90 -2.60 3.78 -6.34
CA PHE A 90 -2.88 2.82 -5.28
C PHE A 90 -4.37 2.40 -5.23
N MET A 91 -5.32 3.34 -5.38
CA MET A 91 -6.74 2.97 -5.45
C MET A 91 -7.07 2.26 -6.76
N GLY A 92 -6.47 2.66 -7.87
CA GLY A 92 -6.60 1.98 -9.16
C GLY A 92 -6.14 0.53 -9.10
N SER A 93 -5.07 0.22 -8.39
CA SER A 93 -4.60 -1.16 -8.22
C SER A 93 -5.58 -2.02 -7.42
N TRP A 94 -6.29 -1.45 -6.44
CA TRP A 94 -7.37 -2.17 -5.72
C TRP A 94 -8.60 -2.46 -6.58
N ILE A 95 -8.80 -1.73 -7.68
CA ILE A 95 -9.83 -2.03 -8.69
C ILE A 95 -9.33 -3.12 -9.64
N LEU A 96 -8.06 -3.07 -10.05
CA LEU A 96 -7.48 -4.08 -10.94
C LEU A 96 -7.35 -5.46 -10.26
N TRP A 97 -7.15 -5.49 -8.95
CA TRP A 97 -7.04 -6.74 -8.18
C TRP A 97 -8.25 -7.67 -8.34
N PRO A 98 -9.51 -7.26 -8.07
CA PRO A 98 -10.68 -8.11 -8.24
C PRO A 98 -10.95 -8.45 -9.71
N ILE A 99 -10.57 -7.60 -10.68
CA ILE A 99 -10.66 -7.94 -12.10
C ILE A 99 -9.74 -9.12 -12.43
N ALA A 100 -8.49 -9.07 -11.98
CA ALA A 100 -7.51 -10.12 -12.23
C ALA A 100 -7.95 -11.44 -11.58
N HIS A 101 -8.33 -11.41 -10.31
CA HIS A 101 -8.75 -12.61 -9.59
C HIS A 101 -10.12 -13.14 -10.06
N GLY A 102 -11.00 -12.27 -10.52
CA GLY A 102 -12.33 -12.60 -11.06
C GLY A 102 -12.36 -12.91 -12.56
N LEU A 103 -11.23 -13.03 -13.25
CA LEU A 103 -11.22 -13.17 -14.71
C LEU A 103 -11.99 -14.41 -15.21
N LEU A 104 -11.91 -15.54 -14.48
CA LEU A 104 -12.71 -16.75 -14.79
C LEU A 104 -14.21 -16.52 -14.53
N PHE A 105 -14.56 -15.78 -13.48
CA PHE A 105 -15.95 -15.40 -13.21
C PHE A 105 -16.51 -14.57 -14.36
N LEU A 106 -15.78 -13.53 -14.76
CA LEU A 106 -16.20 -12.55 -15.77
C LEU A 106 -16.34 -13.17 -17.17
N THR A 107 -15.60 -14.24 -17.46
CA THR A 107 -15.65 -14.96 -18.75
C THR A 107 -16.59 -16.15 -18.74
N GLY A 108 -17.18 -16.50 -17.60
CA GLY A 108 -18.09 -17.65 -17.47
C GLY A 108 -17.38 -19.01 -17.30
N HIS A 109 -16.05 -19.06 -17.31
CA HIS A 109 -15.29 -20.32 -17.22
C HIS A 109 -15.04 -20.82 -15.79
N GLN A 110 -15.56 -20.13 -14.78
CA GLN A 110 -15.32 -20.50 -13.38
C GLN A 110 -16.00 -21.83 -12.99
N PHE A 111 -17.25 -22.02 -13.42
CA PHE A 111 -18.06 -23.19 -13.08
C PHE A 111 -18.04 -24.27 -14.18
N ASP A 112 -17.35 -24.02 -15.29
CA ASP A 112 -17.24 -24.97 -16.37
C ASP A 112 -16.49 -26.23 -15.94
N HIS A 113 -17.07 -27.38 -16.29
CA HIS A 113 -16.41 -28.69 -16.18
C HIS A 113 -15.20 -28.78 -17.13
N LYS A 114 -15.23 -28.06 -18.25
CA LYS A 114 -14.12 -27.98 -19.19
C LYS A 114 -13.03 -27.06 -18.64
N PRO A 115 -11.75 -27.35 -18.91
CA PRO A 115 -10.66 -26.45 -18.54
C PRO A 115 -10.83 -25.10 -19.25
N PRO A 116 -10.52 -23.97 -18.58
CA PRO A 116 -10.58 -22.66 -19.21
C PRO A 116 -9.57 -22.56 -20.37
N PRO A 117 -9.77 -21.63 -21.32
CA PRO A 117 -8.78 -21.35 -22.36
C PRO A 117 -7.40 -21.07 -21.74
N GLN A 118 -6.37 -21.72 -22.26
CA GLN A 118 -5.05 -21.68 -21.64
C GLN A 118 -4.46 -20.27 -21.55
N ILE A 119 -4.64 -19.44 -22.60
CA ILE A 119 -4.17 -18.05 -22.61
C ILE A 119 -4.86 -17.23 -21.52
N LEU A 120 -6.16 -17.44 -21.30
CA LEU A 120 -6.92 -16.77 -20.24
C LEU A 120 -6.35 -17.11 -18.86
N CYS A 121 -6.11 -18.40 -18.64
CA CYS A 121 -5.56 -18.94 -17.39
C CYS A 121 -4.13 -18.44 -17.14
N LEU A 122 -3.31 -18.35 -18.19
CA LEU A 122 -1.95 -17.81 -18.14
C LEU A 122 -1.91 -16.32 -17.82
N ILE A 123 -2.77 -15.52 -18.47
CA ILE A 123 -2.88 -14.08 -18.17
C ILE A 123 -3.32 -13.88 -16.73
N GLN A 124 -4.33 -14.62 -16.28
CA GLN A 124 -4.79 -14.55 -14.90
C GLN A 124 -3.66 -14.89 -13.92
N ALA A 125 -2.96 -16.01 -14.12
CA ALA A 125 -1.84 -16.39 -13.27
C ALA A 125 -0.76 -15.29 -13.26
N GLY A 126 -0.38 -14.77 -14.43
CA GLY A 126 0.56 -13.66 -14.56
C GLY A 126 0.18 -12.44 -13.72
N LEU A 127 -1.10 -12.03 -13.76
CA LEU A 127 -1.60 -10.92 -12.95
C LEU A 127 -1.51 -11.27 -11.46
N VAL A 128 -2.02 -12.44 -11.04
CA VAL A 128 -2.05 -12.87 -9.63
C VAL A 128 -0.65 -12.86 -9.00
N TYR A 129 0.38 -13.34 -9.69
CA TYR A 129 1.75 -13.34 -9.15
C TYR A 129 2.45 -11.98 -9.23
N ALA A 130 2.05 -11.09 -10.15
CA ALA A 130 2.61 -9.75 -10.25
C ALA A 130 2.07 -8.79 -9.18
N PHE A 131 0.85 -9.01 -8.69
CA PHE A 131 0.19 -8.13 -7.73
C PHE A 131 0.87 -8.02 -6.37
N PRO A 132 1.29 -9.10 -5.68
CA PRO A 132 1.90 -9.00 -4.35
C PRO A 132 3.11 -8.06 -4.28
N PRO A 133 4.15 -8.19 -5.14
CA PRO A 133 5.29 -7.28 -5.08
C PRO A 133 4.91 -5.87 -5.55
N TYR A 134 4.02 -5.74 -6.53
CA TYR A 134 3.49 -4.45 -6.97
C TYR A 134 2.81 -3.67 -5.85
N MET A 135 1.90 -4.34 -5.11
CA MET A 135 1.19 -3.75 -3.98
C MET A 135 2.12 -3.42 -2.82
N GLY A 136 3.11 -4.28 -2.55
CA GLY A 136 4.15 -4.01 -1.55
C GLY A 136 4.88 -2.70 -1.82
N VAL A 137 5.31 -2.48 -3.06
CA VAL A 137 6.04 -1.26 -3.44
C VAL A 137 5.13 -0.04 -3.53
N LEU A 138 3.87 -0.19 -3.96
CA LEU A 138 2.89 0.90 -3.90
C LEU A 138 2.61 1.35 -2.45
N ASN A 139 2.44 0.40 -1.52
CA ASN A 139 2.27 0.70 -0.10
C ASN A 139 3.49 1.43 0.46
N LEU A 140 4.69 0.97 0.12
CA LEU A 140 5.93 1.63 0.52
C LEU A 140 6.02 3.05 -0.02
N GLY A 141 5.66 3.27 -1.29
CA GLY A 141 5.64 4.60 -1.89
C GLY A 141 4.62 5.53 -1.24
N LEU A 142 3.41 5.03 -0.95
CA LEU A 142 2.38 5.79 -0.25
C LEU A 142 2.84 6.17 1.16
N LEU A 143 3.47 5.23 1.89
CA LEU A 143 3.97 5.45 3.24
C LEU A 143 5.16 6.43 3.25
N ALA A 144 6.07 6.31 2.29
CA ALA A 144 7.17 7.25 2.11
C ALA A 144 6.65 8.66 1.83
N HIS A 145 5.61 8.80 0.99
CA HIS A 145 4.97 10.08 0.74
C HIS A 145 4.38 10.68 2.02
N VAL A 146 3.63 9.90 2.81
CA VAL A 146 3.08 10.34 4.10
C VAL A 146 4.20 10.74 5.06
N TYR A 147 5.26 9.94 5.15
CA TYR A 147 6.43 10.24 5.98
C TYR A 147 7.06 11.58 5.62
N ILE A 148 7.30 11.84 4.33
CA ILE A 148 7.88 13.12 3.86
C ILE A 148 6.96 14.29 4.23
N VAL A 149 5.66 14.13 4.01
CA VAL A 149 4.65 15.16 4.28
C VAL A 149 4.55 15.46 5.78
N VAL A 150 4.53 14.45 6.65
CA VAL A 150 4.51 14.62 8.11
C VAL A 150 5.82 15.27 8.58
N ARG A 151 6.98 14.80 8.09
CA ARG A 151 8.29 15.37 8.45
C ARG A 151 8.39 16.84 8.04
N ALA A 152 7.92 17.20 6.85
CA ALA A 152 7.87 18.59 6.40
C ALA A 152 6.99 19.44 7.30
N SER A 153 5.81 18.93 7.70
CA SER A 153 4.90 19.59 8.63
C SER A 153 5.53 19.84 10.01
N ILE A 154 6.25 18.86 10.57
CA ILE A 154 6.93 19.00 11.87
C ILE A 154 8.04 20.05 11.78
N ASN A 155 8.84 20.01 10.72
CA ASN A 155 9.93 20.95 10.51
C ASN A 155 9.48 22.33 10.02
N ARG A 156 8.16 22.55 9.85
CA ARG A 156 7.57 23.76 9.26
C ARG A 156 8.15 24.12 7.89
N CYS A 157 8.70 23.15 7.15
CA CYS A 157 9.14 23.32 5.77
C CYS A 157 7.99 22.94 4.83
N ARG A 158 7.91 23.61 3.66
CA ARG A 158 6.92 23.24 2.65
C ARG A 158 7.25 21.84 2.12
N PRO A 159 6.27 20.91 2.05
CA PRO A 159 6.53 19.62 1.46
C PRO A 159 6.97 19.81 0.00
N PRO A 160 7.93 19.01 -0.50
CA PRO A 160 8.27 19.04 -1.90
C PRO A 160 7.01 18.71 -2.71
N ILE A 161 6.55 19.65 -3.54
CA ILE A 161 5.37 19.50 -4.40
C ILE A 161 5.60 18.44 -5.47
N GLN A 162 6.86 18.26 -5.88
CA GLN A 162 7.24 17.28 -6.89
C GLN A 162 7.33 15.90 -6.24
N LEU A 163 6.28 15.09 -6.45
CA LEU A 163 6.36 13.66 -6.22
C LEU A 163 7.45 13.12 -7.15
N PRO A 164 8.51 12.47 -6.64
CA PRO A 164 9.50 11.90 -7.53
C PRO A 164 8.84 10.84 -8.39
N TRP A 165 9.01 10.96 -9.71
CA TRP A 165 8.50 10.03 -10.72
C TRP A 165 8.86 8.56 -10.42
N THR A 166 9.91 8.33 -9.64
CA THR A 166 10.29 7.04 -9.06
C THR A 166 9.10 6.33 -8.40
N PHE A 167 8.25 7.02 -7.65
CA PHE A 167 7.10 6.41 -6.97
C PHE A 167 6.01 5.92 -7.93
N VAL A 168 5.99 6.41 -9.17
CA VAL A 168 5.06 6.00 -10.21
C VAL A 168 5.67 4.87 -11.04
N PHE A 169 6.91 5.06 -11.52
CA PHE A 169 7.54 4.11 -12.43
C PHE A 169 8.03 2.83 -11.75
N LEU A 170 8.49 2.90 -10.50
CA LEU A 170 9.05 1.73 -9.81
C LEU A 170 7.99 0.62 -9.58
N PRO A 171 6.80 0.90 -9.02
CA PRO A 171 5.79 -0.15 -8.87
C PRO A 171 5.34 -0.73 -10.22
N THR A 172 5.08 0.12 -11.22
CA THR A 172 4.67 -0.32 -12.56
C THR A 172 5.74 -1.18 -13.23
N GLY A 173 7.02 -0.82 -13.09
CA GLY A 173 8.14 -1.61 -13.61
C GLY A 173 8.20 -3.00 -12.98
N ILE A 174 8.04 -3.10 -11.66
CA ILE A 174 8.02 -4.39 -10.93
C ILE A 174 6.82 -5.23 -11.36
N PHE A 175 5.65 -4.62 -11.50
CA PHE A 175 4.44 -5.31 -11.97
C PHE A 175 4.65 -5.92 -13.36
N LEU A 176 5.10 -5.10 -14.32
CA LEU A 176 5.33 -5.56 -15.70
C LEU A 176 6.40 -6.64 -15.75
N ALA A 177 7.53 -6.45 -15.05
CA ALA A 177 8.60 -7.44 -15.00
C ALA A 177 8.10 -8.80 -14.49
N MET A 178 7.37 -8.82 -13.36
CA MET A 178 6.82 -10.06 -12.81
C MET A 178 5.77 -10.70 -13.73
N PHE A 179 4.89 -9.89 -14.31
CA PHE A 179 3.88 -10.37 -15.26
C PHE A 179 4.55 -11.08 -16.45
N PHE A 180 5.56 -10.46 -17.08
CA PHE A 180 6.25 -11.04 -18.21
C PHE A 180 7.06 -12.29 -17.84
N VAL A 181 7.71 -12.32 -16.68
CA VAL A 181 8.41 -13.53 -16.20
C VAL A 181 7.46 -14.71 -16.13
N VAL A 182 6.29 -14.54 -15.51
CA VAL A 182 5.29 -15.61 -15.35
C VAL A 182 4.73 -16.04 -16.70
N VAL A 183 4.38 -15.07 -17.57
CA VAL A 183 3.87 -15.38 -18.91
C VAL A 183 4.90 -16.14 -19.74
N LEU A 184 6.18 -15.74 -19.73
CA LEU A 184 7.23 -16.41 -20.48
C LEU A 184 7.49 -17.84 -19.98
N ILE A 185 7.43 -18.07 -18.66
CA ILE A 185 7.56 -19.41 -18.08
C ILE A 185 6.37 -20.28 -18.48
N GLY A 186 5.14 -19.75 -18.39
CA GLY A 186 3.92 -20.50 -18.72
C GLY A 186 3.70 -20.72 -20.21
N LEU A 187 4.25 -19.88 -21.09
CA LEU A 187 4.29 -20.14 -22.53
C LEU A 187 5.26 -21.28 -22.89
N LYS A 188 6.36 -21.41 -22.13
CA LYS A 188 7.34 -22.50 -22.33
C LYS A 188 6.84 -23.84 -21.77
N ASN A 189 6.08 -23.80 -20.67
CA ASN A 189 5.61 -24.97 -19.94
C ASN A 189 4.09 -24.87 -19.73
N PRO A 190 3.29 -25.09 -20.78
CA PRO A 190 1.85 -24.89 -20.77
C PRO A 190 1.11 -25.70 -19.69
N GLU A 191 1.62 -26.88 -19.37
CA GLU A 191 1.12 -27.81 -18.35
C GLU A 191 1.24 -27.30 -16.91
N MET A 192 2.08 -26.29 -16.68
CA MET A 192 2.32 -25.72 -15.34
C MET A 192 1.22 -24.74 -14.93
N VAL A 193 0.37 -24.31 -15.86
CA VAL A 193 -0.74 -23.39 -15.59
C VAL A 193 -1.99 -24.21 -15.29
N VAL A 194 -2.38 -24.25 -14.01
CA VAL A 194 -3.52 -25.05 -13.57
C VAL A 194 -4.55 -24.18 -12.86
N ARG A 195 -5.82 -24.59 -12.96
CA ARG A 195 -6.91 -23.99 -12.18
C ARG A 195 -6.78 -24.45 -10.72
N THR A 196 -6.79 -23.51 -9.78
CA THR A 196 -6.79 -23.80 -8.33
C THR A 196 -8.00 -24.66 -7.97
N ARG A 197 -7.90 -25.48 -6.92
CA ARG A 197 -9.04 -26.09 -6.26
C ARG A 197 -9.19 -25.47 -4.88
N PRO A 198 -10.33 -24.85 -4.54
CA PRO A 198 -11.54 -24.61 -5.36
C PRO A 198 -11.28 -23.77 -6.62
N PRO A 199 -12.11 -23.89 -7.69
CA PRO A 199 -11.91 -23.27 -9.00
C PRO A 199 -12.19 -21.77 -8.98
N MET A 200 -11.40 -21.00 -8.24
CA MET A 200 -11.56 -19.55 -8.11
C MET A 200 -10.71 -18.79 -9.12
N TYR A 201 -9.46 -19.21 -9.31
CA TYR A 201 -8.51 -18.58 -10.23
C TYR A 201 -7.47 -19.59 -10.73
N CYS A 202 -6.70 -19.18 -11.73
CA CYS A 202 -5.56 -19.92 -12.25
C CYS A 202 -4.25 -19.55 -11.54
N HIS A 203 -3.45 -20.56 -11.22
CA HIS A 203 -2.13 -20.39 -10.64
C HIS A 203 -1.08 -21.21 -11.42
N MET A 204 0.18 -20.96 -11.11
CA MET A 204 1.31 -21.69 -11.67
C MET A 204 1.80 -22.68 -10.63
N VAL A 205 1.97 -23.94 -11.01
CA VAL A 205 2.55 -24.98 -10.14
C VAL A 205 4.05 -24.75 -9.93
N ASP A 206 4.66 -23.92 -10.77
CA ASP A 206 6.09 -23.59 -10.70
C ASP A 206 6.46 -22.86 -9.41
N HIS A 207 7.40 -23.45 -8.67
CA HIS A 207 7.95 -22.86 -7.45
C HIS A 207 8.71 -21.57 -7.72
N THR A 208 9.34 -21.41 -8.90
CA THR A 208 10.19 -20.25 -9.20
C THR A 208 9.40 -18.96 -9.16
N SER A 209 8.28 -18.91 -9.87
CA SER A 209 7.40 -17.74 -9.96
C SER A 209 6.83 -17.34 -8.60
N PHE A 210 6.42 -18.33 -7.80
CA PHE A 210 5.96 -18.14 -6.44
C PHE A 210 7.07 -17.60 -5.53
N THR A 211 8.25 -18.24 -5.52
CA THR A 211 9.38 -17.86 -4.66
C THR A 211 9.87 -16.46 -4.96
N VAL A 212 9.98 -16.07 -6.25
CA VAL A 212 10.40 -14.72 -6.62
C VAL A 212 9.37 -13.67 -6.20
N SER A 213 8.08 -13.92 -6.46
CA SER A 213 7.01 -13.00 -6.04
C SER A 213 6.94 -12.86 -4.52
N ALA A 214 7.04 -13.97 -3.79
CA ALA A 214 7.06 -13.99 -2.34
C ALA A 214 8.28 -13.24 -1.78
N ALA A 215 9.49 -13.51 -2.29
CA ALA A 215 10.71 -12.85 -1.81
C ALA A 215 10.66 -11.33 -1.99
N LEU A 216 10.22 -10.85 -3.16
CA LEU A 216 10.06 -9.41 -3.42
C LEU A 216 8.98 -8.78 -2.51
N SER A 217 7.87 -9.47 -2.32
CA SER A 217 6.78 -9.01 -1.44
C SER A 217 7.23 -8.94 0.02
N THR A 218 7.95 -9.96 0.50
CA THR A 218 8.52 -10.02 1.84
C THR A 218 9.50 -8.87 2.08
N LEU A 219 10.39 -8.60 1.13
CA LEU A 219 11.31 -7.46 1.21
C LEU A 219 10.57 -6.12 1.30
N ALA A 220 9.50 -5.96 0.51
CA ALA A 220 8.67 -4.76 0.54
C ALA A 220 7.94 -4.61 1.89
N ILE A 221 7.41 -5.69 2.46
CA ILE A 221 6.75 -5.70 3.78
C ILE A 221 7.73 -5.32 4.89
N PHE A 222 8.93 -5.89 4.93
CA PHE A 222 9.93 -5.51 5.94
C PHE A 222 10.32 -4.04 5.85
N SER A 223 10.51 -3.53 4.62
CA SER A 223 10.80 -2.12 4.38
C SER A 223 9.64 -1.23 4.84
N PHE A 224 8.40 -1.65 4.57
CA PHE A 224 7.18 -0.96 4.97
C PHE A 224 7.06 -0.87 6.50
N ILE A 225 7.23 -1.99 7.22
CA ILE A 225 7.22 -2.03 8.69
C ILE A 225 8.30 -1.10 9.25
N GLY A 226 9.50 -1.08 8.66
CA GLY A 226 10.58 -0.20 9.09
C GLY A 226 10.21 1.28 9.02
N ILE A 227 9.66 1.74 7.89
CA ILE A 227 9.21 3.14 7.74
C ILE A 227 8.04 3.44 8.67
N GLU A 228 7.14 2.48 8.87
CA GLU A 228 5.98 2.63 9.74
C GLU A 228 6.39 2.83 11.21
N VAL A 229 7.35 2.05 11.71
CA VAL A 229 7.92 2.22 13.04
C VAL A 229 8.56 3.61 13.19
N VAL A 230 9.35 4.04 12.19
CA VAL A 230 9.96 5.38 12.19
C VAL A 230 8.89 6.48 12.21
N LEU A 231 7.84 6.34 11.41
CA LEU A 231 6.71 7.27 11.38
C LEU A 231 5.98 7.30 12.74
N GLY A 232 5.75 6.14 13.35
CA GLY A 232 5.13 6.02 14.67
C GLY A 232 5.95 6.69 15.77
N ILE A 233 7.26 6.44 15.81
CA ILE A 233 8.18 7.10 16.76
C ILE A 233 8.17 8.62 16.54
N MET A 234 8.23 9.06 15.29
CA MET A 234 8.22 10.49 14.95
C MET A 234 6.93 11.16 15.42
N LEU A 235 5.77 10.53 15.22
CA LEU A 235 4.47 11.04 15.67
C LEU A 235 4.34 11.03 17.19
N TYR A 236 4.81 9.97 17.85
CA TYR A 236 4.80 9.85 19.30
C TYR A 236 5.63 10.95 19.95
N ARG A 237 6.86 11.18 19.45
CA ARG A 237 7.77 12.20 19.99
C ARG A 237 7.27 13.63 19.76
N ASN A 238 6.49 13.87 18.71
CA ASN A 238 6.00 15.21 18.34
C ASN A 238 4.47 15.32 18.51
N TRP A 239 3.88 14.49 19.38
CA TRP A 239 2.44 14.36 19.51
C TRP A 239 1.75 15.68 19.88
N GLU A 240 2.33 16.45 20.80
CA GLU A 240 1.79 17.75 21.21
C GLU A 240 1.73 18.72 20.02
N THR A 241 2.84 18.88 19.29
CA THR A 241 2.89 19.73 18.10
C THR A 241 1.89 19.28 17.03
N TYR A 242 1.73 17.96 16.88
CA TYR A 242 0.82 17.38 15.90
C TYR A 242 -0.66 17.66 16.21
N GLN A 243 -1.05 17.54 17.48
CA GLN A 243 -2.43 17.80 17.91
C GLN A 243 -2.90 19.23 17.61
N TYR A 244 -2.04 20.23 17.81
CA TYR A 244 -2.39 21.63 17.56
C TYR A 244 -2.40 22.01 16.08
N THR A 245 -1.49 21.43 15.29
CA THR A 245 -1.25 21.93 13.93
C THR A 245 -2.23 21.37 12.90
N CYS A 246 -2.64 20.09 13.01
CA CYS A 246 -3.43 19.42 11.96
C CYS A 246 -4.30 18.26 12.49
N PRO A 247 -5.44 18.53 13.16
CA PRO A 247 -6.33 17.48 13.66
C PRO A 247 -6.93 16.61 12.55
N VAL A 248 -7.01 17.12 11.31
CA VAL A 248 -7.55 16.37 10.17
C VAL A 248 -6.62 15.22 9.77
N TRP A 249 -5.30 15.39 9.93
CA TRP A 249 -4.30 14.44 9.44
C TRP A 249 -4.20 13.21 10.36
N GLY A 250 -4.48 13.38 11.66
CA GLY A 250 -4.47 12.29 12.64
C GLY A 250 -5.33 11.11 12.23
N THR A 251 -6.51 11.39 11.67
CA THR A 251 -7.43 10.35 11.21
C THR A 251 -6.91 9.59 9.98
N SER A 252 -6.17 10.23 9.08
CA SER A 252 -5.63 9.56 7.88
C SER A 252 -4.44 8.67 8.21
N VAL A 253 -3.59 9.14 9.12
CA VAL A 253 -2.43 8.40 9.60
C VAL A 253 -2.85 7.18 10.41
N LEU A 254 -3.78 7.33 11.35
CA LEU A 254 -4.32 6.20 12.13
C LEU A 254 -4.91 5.11 11.24
N LYS A 255 -5.62 5.50 10.17
CA LYS A 255 -6.15 4.57 9.17
C LYS A 255 -5.07 3.81 8.43
N MET A 256 -3.94 4.46 8.14
CA MET A 256 -2.80 3.81 7.52
C MET A 256 -2.17 2.77 8.44
N PHE A 257 -2.05 3.07 9.75
CA PHE A 257 -1.63 2.11 10.78
C PHE A 257 -2.66 0.99 11.00
N ALA A 258 -3.95 1.25 10.84
CA ALA A 258 -4.95 0.19 10.90
C ALA A 258 -4.85 -0.74 9.68
N PHE A 259 -4.58 -0.15 8.51
CA PHE A 259 -4.43 -0.90 7.26
C PHE A 259 -3.16 -1.75 7.23
N SER A 260 -2.07 -1.32 7.84
CA SER A 260 -0.78 -2.05 7.90
C SER A 260 -0.82 -3.34 8.71
N VAL A 261 -1.66 -3.40 9.75
CA VAL A 261 -1.84 -4.61 10.56
C VAL A 261 -2.35 -5.77 9.70
N VAL A 262 -3.17 -5.48 8.70
CA VAL A 262 -3.85 -6.53 7.93
C VAL A 262 -2.90 -7.33 7.03
N PRO A 263 -1.97 -6.73 6.25
CA PRO A 263 -0.93 -7.47 5.55
C PRO A 263 -0.01 -8.30 6.46
N VAL A 264 0.30 -7.81 7.67
CA VAL A 264 1.11 -8.57 8.64
C VAL A 264 0.35 -9.82 9.11
N LEU A 265 -0.94 -9.67 9.43
CA LEU A 265 -1.79 -10.81 9.79
C LEU A 265 -1.88 -11.82 8.64
N VAL A 266 -2.06 -11.36 7.39
CA VAL A 266 -2.06 -12.23 6.22
C VAL A 266 -0.74 -12.97 6.04
N LEU A 267 0.40 -12.29 6.24
CA LEU A 267 1.71 -12.91 6.15
C LEU A 267 1.87 -14.01 7.21
N VAL A 268 1.46 -13.74 8.45
CA VAL A 268 1.49 -14.73 9.53
C VAL A 268 0.60 -15.93 9.20
N LEU A 269 -0.65 -15.69 8.77
CA LEU A 269 -1.57 -16.76 8.36
C LEU A 269 -1.00 -17.58 7.19
N SER A 270 -0.35 -16.93 6.24
CA SER A 270 0.28 -17.60 5.10
C SER A 270 1.45 -18.47 5.52
N ILE A 271 2.28 -18.02 6.47
CA ILE A 271 3.38 -18.82 7.03
C ILE A 271 2.84 -20.01 7.81
N VAL A 272 1.83 -19.80 8.67
CA VAL A 272 1.19 -20.87 9.44
C VAL A 272 0.56 -21.89 8.50
N SER A 273 -0.16 -21.45 7.46
CA SER A 273 -0.73 -22.33 6.44
C SER A 273 0.36 -23.09 5.67
N ALA A 274 1.49 -22.46 5.35
CA ALA A 274 2.60 -23.13 4.68
C ALA A 274 3.30 -24.18 5.57
N MET A 275 3.29 -24.01 6.89
CA MET A 275 3.84 -24.96 7.86
C MET A 275 2.89 -26.14 8.13
N ASN A 276 1.58 -25.90 8.03
CA ASN A 276 0.56 -26.95 8.17
C ASN A 276 0.47 -27.75 6.87
N LEU A 277 1.27 -28.82 6.76
CA LEU A 277 1.42 -29.65 5.56
C LEU A 277 0.10 -30.30 5.05
N ASP A 278 -0.95 -30.32 5.86
CA ASP A 278 -2.15 -31.14 5.62
C ASP A 278 -3.43 -30.37 5.26
N GLY A 279 -3.40 -29.04 5.09
CA GLY A 279 -4.66 -28.28 4.93
C GLY A 279 -4.58 -27.03 4.08
N TYR A 280 -5.40 -26.98 3.03
CA TYR A 280 -5.87 -25.73 2.44
C TYR A 280 -6.55 -24.89 3.53
N ASP A 281 -5.99 -23.72 3.84
CA ASP A 281 -6.57 -22.81 4.82
C ASP A 281 -7.49 -21.79 4.12
N PHE A 282 -8.78 -22.13 4.09
CA PHE A 282 -9.82 -21.24 3.57
C PHE A 282 -9.79 -19.86 4.25
N LEU A 283 -9.40 -19.78 5.53
CA LEU A 283 -9.32 -18.51 6.26
C LEU A 283 -8.22 -17.61 5.69
N ALA A 284 -7.04 -18.16 5.43
CA ALA A 284 -5.93 -17.42 4.81
C ALA A 284 -6.33 -16.90 3.42
N LEU A 285 -7.04 -17.72 2.64
CA LEU A 285 -7.54 -17.32 1.33
C LEU A 285 -8.54 -16.18 1.41
N VAL A 286 -9.56 -16.30 2.27
CA VAL A 286 -10.57 -15.24 2.51
C VAL A 286 -9.89 -13.96 3.00
N ALA A 287 -8.90 -14.07 3.89
CA ALA A 287 -8.16 -12.92 4.40
C ALA A 287 -7.44 -12.17 3.27
N VAL A 288 -6.68 -12.88 2.42
CA VAL A 288 -5.99 -12.28 1.27
C VAL A 288 -6.98 -11.58 0.32
N HIS A 289 -8.09 -12.25 0.01
CA HIS A 289 -9.09 -11.73 -0.93
C HIS A 289 -10.00 -10.64 -0.36
N SER A 290 -10.04 -10.47 0.96
CA SER A 290 -10.73 -9.37 1.63
C SER A 290 -9.94 -8.04 1.58
N MET A 291 -8.65 -8.06 1.24
CA MET A 291 -7.80 -6.85 1.21
C MET A 291 -8.39 -5.69 0.40
N PRO A 292 -8.90 -5.89 -0.83
CA PRO A 292 -9.44 -4.79 -1.61
C PRO A 292 -10.73 -4.22 -0.99
N LEU A 293 -11.54 -5.06 -0.33
CA LEU A 293 -12.72 -4.62 0.41
C LEU A 293 -12.32 -3.77 1.62
N ILE A 294 -11.34 -4.23 2.39
CA ILE A 294 -10.80 -3.50 3.54
C ILE A 294 -10.23 -2.15 3.09
N ALA A 295 -9.49 -2.12 1.99
CA ALA A 295 -8.98 -0.87 1.40
C ALA A 295 -10.14 0.09 1.08
N ALA A 296 -11.18 -0.37 0.39
CA ALA A 296 -12.34 0.46 0.06
C ALA A 296 -13.01 1.04 1.32
N ILE A 297 -13.14 0.26 2.40
CA ILE A 297 -13.72 0.71 3.66
C ILE A 297 -12.80 1.75 4.32
N VAL A 298 -11.52 1.43 4.50
CA VAL A 298 -10.55 2.31 5.18
C VAL A 298 -10.46 3.67 4.48
N PHE A 299 -10.31 3.67 3.16
CA PHE A 299 -10.17 4.88 2.36
C PHE A 299 -11.50 5.58 2.07
N GLY A 300 -12.61 4.84 1.95
CA GLY A 300 -13.95 5.38 1.73
C GLY A 300 -14.51 6.11 2.95
N VAL A 301 -14.18 5.67 4.17
CA VAL A 301 -14.64 6.29 5.43
C VAL A 301 -13.91 7.62 5.71
N ASN A 302 -13.12 8.16 4.78
CA ASN A 302 -12.50 9.47 4.98
C ASN A 302 -13.55 10.58 4.99
N LYS A 303 -13.39 11.55 5.92
CA LYS A 303 -14.38 12.62 6.15
C LYS A 303 -14.64 13.45 4.87
N ASP A 304 -13.64 13.62 4.02
CA ASP A 304 -13.75 14.31 2.74
C ASP A 304 -14.64 13.55 1.74
N ILE A 305 -14.45 12.23 1.60
CA ILE A 305 -15.25 11.37 0.73
C ILE A 305 -16.69 11.26 1.25
N MET A 306 -16.86 11.00 2.56
CA MET A 306 -18.19 10.95 3.18
C MET A 306 -18.94 12.28 3.01
N ARG A 307 -18.26 13.43 3.20
CA ARG A 307 -18.85 14.75 2.94
C ARG A 307 -19.23 14.92 1.48
N ALA A 308 -18.41 14.43 0.54
CA ALA A 308 -18.78 14.47 -0.87
C ALA A 308 -20.09 13.70 -1.10
N TRP A 309 -20.21 12.47 -0.60
CA TRP A 309 -21.43 11.66 -0.70
C TRP A 309 -22.65 12.34 -0.09
N PHE A 310 -22.56 12.87 1.13
CA PHE A 310 -23.68 13.57 1.77
C PHE A 310 -24.02 14.91 1.11
N CYS A 311 -23.04 15.64 0.56
CA CYS A 311 -23.29 16.89 -0.16
C CYS A 311 -23.91 16.69 -1.55
N PHE A 312 -23.72 15.52 -2.17
CA PHE A 312 -24.48 15.16 -3.38
C PHE A 312 -25.96 14.94 -3.07
N VAL A 313 -26.28 14.48 -1.86
CA VAL A 313 -27.65 14.23 -1.40
C VAL A 313 -28.33 15.52 -0.88
N GLY A 314 -27.56 16.49 -0.36
CA GLY A 314 -28.09 17.67 0.33
C GLY A 314 -27.83 19.03 -0.35
N ARG A 315 -27.96 19.18 -1.67
CA ARG A 315 -27.78 20.50 -2.30
C ARG A 315 -28.94 21.46 -2.00
N ARG A 316 -28.71 22.38 -1.04
CA ARG A 316 -28.62 23.81 -1.35
C ARG A 316 -27.18 24.24 -1.08
N ILE A 317 -26.52 24.72 -2.12
CA ILE A 317 -25.17 25.29 -2.06
C ILE A 317 -25.35 26.73 -1.65
N GLU A 318 -24.96 27.06 -0.42
CA GLU A 318 -24.62 28.45 -0.11
C GLU A 318 -23.12 28.61 -0.43
N PRO A 319 -22.75 29.45 -1.41
CA PRO A 319 -21.35 29.68 -1.74
C PRO A 319 -20.69 30.40 -0.56
N LYS A 320 -19.93 29.66 0.24
CA LYS A 320 -19.04 30.29 1.21
C LYS A 320 -17.90 30.90 0.40
N ASN A 321 -17.93 32.22 0.32
CA ASN A 321 -16.84 33.08 -0.13
C ASN A 321 -15.62 32.77 0.74
N GLN A 322 -14.87 31.74 0.36
CA GLN A 322 -13.69 31.29 1.08
C GLN A 322 -12.54 32.15 0.58
N ASP A 323 -12.43 33.30 1.22
CA ASP A 323 -11.28 34.17 1.17
C ASP A 323 -10.01 33.33 1.16
N THR A 324 -9.34 33.35 0.02
CA THR A 324 -8.03 32.75 -0.23
C THR A 324 -6.94 33.58 0.47
N SER A 325 -7.26 34.14 1.65
CA SER A 325 -6.47 35.15 2.33
C SER A 325 -5.63 34.58 3.48
N TYR A 326 -5.77 33.29 3.81
CA TYR A 326 -4.99 32.66 4.90
C TYR A 326 -3.81 31.81 4.40
N MET A 327 -3.74 31.44 3.12
CA MET A 327 -2.58 30.71 2.57
C MET A 327 -1.52 31.62 1.92
N LEU A 328 -1.83 32.90 1.77
CA LEU A 328 -0.90 33.95 1.36
C LEU A 328 -0.86 35.08 2.39
N ALA A 329 -1.03 34.79 3.69
CA ALA A 329 -0.35 35.62 4.65
C ALA A 329 1.15 35.46 4.30
N PRO A 330 1.84 36.50 3.81
CA PRO A 330 3.29 36.46 3.80
C PRO A 330 3.66 36.09 5.23
N MET A 331 4.55 35.12 5.42
CA MET A 331 5.34 35.16 6.64
C MET A 331 6.10 36.48 6.53
N GLU A 332 5.46 37.54 7.04
CA GLU A 332 6.08 38.81 7.34
C GLU A 332 7.35 38.42 8.06
N ASN A 333 8.49 38.75 7.44
CA ASN A 333 9.81 38.42 7.93
C ASN A 333 9.77 38.59 9.44
N PRO A 334 10.09 37.56 10.26
CA PRO A 334 10.33 37.82 11.66
C PRO A 334 11.33 38.96 11.68
N SER A 335 10.87 40.11 12.17
CA SER A 335 11.65 41.34 12.26
C SER A 335 13.03 40.93 12.74
N PRO A 336 14.12 41.42 12.11
CA PRO A 336 15.47 41.08 12.54
C PRO A 336 15.50 41.27 14.05
N TYR A 337 15.77 40.16 14.74
CA TYR A 337 16.06 40.16 16.16
C TYR A 337 16.97 41.35 16.40
N VAL A 338 16.42 42.40 17.02
CA VAL A 338 17.20 43.55 17.44
C VAL A 338 18.08 42.99 18.54
N ALA A 339 19.28 42.59 18.14
CA ALA A 339 20.42 42.46 19.02
C ALA A 339 20.71 43.88 19.51
N GLY A 340 20.02 44.30 20.57
CA GLY A 340 20.08 45.66 21.07
C GLY A 340 19.69 45.73 22.53
N SER A 341 20.69 46.05 23.34
CA SER A 341 20.60 46.53 24.73
C SER A 341 20.58 45.48 25.85
N ASN A 342 21.75 44.86 26.08
CA ASN A 342 22.21 44.50 27.42
C ASN A 342 22.51 45.76 28.27
N GLY A 343 21.60 46.73 28.35
CA GLY A 343 21.87 48.05 28.91
C GLY A 343 20.90 48.56 29.98
N GLN A 344 19.90 47.78 30.39
CA GLN A 344 18.84 48.29 31.28
C GLN A 344 18.61 47.49 32.57
N THR A 345 19.43 46.47 32.86
CA THR A 345 19.35 45.70 34.11
C THR A 345 20.30 46.15 35.21
N GLU A 346 21.04 47.26 35.03
CA GLU A 346 21.82 47.88 36.11
C GLU A 346 21.13 49.11 36.74
N ALA A 347 20.19 49.75 36.05
CA ALA A 347 19.54 50.97 36.57
C ALA A 347 18.34 50.71 37.53
N LEU A 348 17.89 49.46 37.66
CA LEU A 348 16.81 49.08 38.59
C LEU A 348 17.30 48.43 39.88
N LEU A 349 18.57 48.00 39.95
CA LEU A 349 19.16 47.47 41.18
C LEU A 349 19.78 48.58 42.06
N GLU A 350 20.11 49.73 41.48
CA GLU A 350 20.70 50.86 42.23
C GLU A 350 19.63 51.73 42.93
N ARG A 351 18.34 51.57 42.60
CA ARG A 351 17.24 52.32 43.23
C ARG A 351 16.75 51.74 44.56
N ASP A 352 16.98 50.46 44.81
CA ASP A 352 16.55 49.81 46.05
C ASP A 352 17.60 49.90 47.18
N LEU A 353 18.84 50.28 46.88
CA LEU A 353 19.92 50.42 47.87
C LEU A 353 19.95 51.79 48.59
N HIS A 354 19.14 52.76 48.16
CA HIS A 354 19.10 54.09 48.76
C HIS A 354 17.90 54.37 49.66
N HIS A 355 16.98 53.41 49.85
CA HIS A 355 15.80 53.60 50.70
C HIS A 355 15.94 53.08 52.15
N ASP A 356 17.07 52.45 52.49
CA ASP A 356 17.34 51.89 53.84
C ASP A 356 18.34 52.72 54.68
N ARG A 357 18.64 53.96 54.29
CA ARG A 357 19.38 54.91 55.14
C ARG A 357 18.69 56.26 55.21
N ALA A 358 17.63 56.34 56.00
CA ALA A 358 17.13 57.58 56.59
C ALA A 358 16.48 57.28 57.94
#